data_AF-A0A4R8WKT3-F1
#
_entry.id   AF-A0A4R8WKT3-F1
#
_cell.length_a   1.000
_cell.length_b   1.000
_cell.length_c   1.000
_cell.angle_alpha   90.00
_cell.angle_beta   90.00
_cell.angle_gamma   90.00
#
_symmetry.space_group_name_H-M   'P 1'
#
loop_
_entity.id
_entity.type
_entity.pdbx_description
1 polymer ?
#
loop_
_entity_poly.entity_id
_entity_poly.type
_entity_poly.pdbx_seq_one_letter_code
_entity_poly.pdbx_strand_id
1 'polypeptide(L)'
;MSSNIQKLIENVAAEADTTRDEPMPAGATPTRPNKSVPVAVRLAPDDVAAIEILANKLDVPVSSLLRGWILDALAAHRDESIATALDRVTADIQRLRELVA
;
A
#
# COMPACT_ATOMS: atom_id res chain seq x y z
N MET A 1 -1.67 -22.51 -3.47
CA MET A 1 -3.05 -22.07 -3.15
C MET A 1 -3.98 -23.28 -3.11
N SER A 2 -5.00 -23.30 -2.25
CA SER A 2 -5.97 -24.40 -2.19
C SER A 2 -6.78 -24.48 -3.48
N SER A 3 -6.94 -25.69 -4.05
CA SER A 3 -7.70 -25.94 -5.29
C SER A 3 -9.12 -25.35 -5.28
N ASN A 4 -9.73 -25.23 -4.09
CA ASN A 4 -11.05 -24.65 -3.92
C ASN A 4 -11.07 -23.13 -4.13
N ILE A 5 -10.00 -22.43 -3.76
CA ILE A 5 -9.89 -20.98 -3.96
C ILE A 5 -9.74 -20.66 -5.44
N GLN A 6 -8.93 -21.47 -6.16
CA GLN A 6 -8.73 -21.28 -7.58
C GLN A 6 -10.04 -21.46 -8.37
N LYS A 7 -10.80 -22.51 -8.08
CA LYS A 7 -12.14 -22.71 -8.69
C LYS A 7 -13.12 -21.59 -8.35
N LEU A 8 -13.07 -21.06 -7.13
CA LEU A 8 -13.92 -19.93 -6.75
C LEU A 8 -13.59 -18.68 -7.57
N ILE A 9 -12.29 -18.37 -7.73
CA ILE A 9 -11.84 -17.23 -8.55
C ILE A 9 -12.29 -17.40 -10.00
N GLU A 10 -12.10 -18.57 -10.59
CA GLU A 10 -12.52 -18.86 -11.97
C GLU A 10 -14.02 -18.69 -12.17
N ASN A 11 -14.83 -19.20 -11.24
CA ASN A 11 -16.29 -19.09 -11.31
C ASN A 11 -16.76 -17.63 -11.19
N VAL A 12 -16.20 -16.87 -10.25
CA VAL A 12 -16.57 -15.45 -10.05
C VAL A 12 -16.15 -14.61 -11.26
N ALA A 13 -14.99 -14.89 -11.86
CA ALA A 13 -14.55 -14.21 -13.07
C ALA A 13 -15.49 -14.49 -14.25
N ALA A 14 -15.85 -15.76 -14.47
CA ALA A 14 -16.74 -16.15 -15.56
C ALA A 14 -18.16 -15.57 -15.42
N GLU A 15 -18.69 -15.51 -14.18
CA GLU A 15 -19.96 -14.85 -13.88
C GLU A 15 -19.90 -13.36 -14.21
N ALA A 16 -18.86 -12.66 -13.73
CA ALA A 16 -18.68 -11.23 -13.97
C ALA A 16 -18.54 -10.87 -15.46
N ASP A 17 -17.81 -11.69 -16.23
CA ASP A 17 -17.66 -11.50 -17.68
C ASP A 17 -18.98 -11.68 -18.42
N THR A 18 -19.82 -12.63 -17.96
CA THR A 18 -21.13 -12.91 -18.56
C THR A 18 -22.13 -11.77 -18.30
N THR A 19 -22.13 -11.23 -17.08
CA THR A 19 -23.11 -10.21 -16.65
C THR A 19 -22.63 -8.77 -16.87
N ARG A 20 -21.51 -8.55 -17.57
CA ARG A 20 -20.88 -7.21 -17.73
C ARG A 20 -21.84 -6.16 -18.31
N ASP A 21 -22.63 -6.57 -19.28
CA ASP A 21 -23.52 -5.68 -20.03
C ASP A 21 -24.97 -5.74 -19.49
N GLU A 22 -25.22 -6.49 -18.41
CA GLU A 22 -26.51 -6.57 -17.74
C GLU A 22 -26.77 -5.32 -16.87
N PRO A 23 -28.03 -4.87 -16.75
CA PRO A 23 -28.36 -3.76 -15.88
C PRO A 23 -28.10 -4.12 -14.42
N MET A 24 -27.57 -3.16 -13.66
CA MET A 24 -27.39 -3.32 -12.22
C MET A 24 -28.74 -3.61 -11.54
N PRO A 25 -28.78 -4.46 -10.49
CA PRO A 25 -30.00 -4.78 -9.77
C PRO A 25 -30.71 -3.54 -9.23
N ALA A 26 -32.05 -3.56 -9.23
CA ALA A 26 -32.84 -2.48 -8.67
C ALA A 26 -32.48 -2.26 -7.18
N GLY A 27 -32.14 -1.03 -6.80
CA GLY A 27 -31.70 -0.68 -5.44
C GLY A 27 -30.19 -0.82 -5.19
N ALA A 28 -29.41 -1.27 -6.17
CA ALA A 28 -27.95 -1.24 -6.08
C ALA A 28 -27.46 0.21 -5.91
N THR A 29 -26.88 0.51 -4.75
CA THR A 29 -26.27 1.82 -4.48
C THR A 29 -24.77 1.71 -4.71
N PRO A 30 -24.20 2.37 -5.74
CA PRO A 30 -22.77 2.38 -5.93
C PRO A 30 -22.12 3.07 -4.73
N THR A 31 -21.25 2.34 -4.03
CA THR A 31 -20.42 2.91 -2.98
C THR A 31 -18.99 3.02 -3.49
N ARG A 32 -18.35 4.16 -3.22
CA ARG A 32 -16.91 4.33 -3.40
C ARG A 32 -16.28 4.47 -2.01
N PRO A 33 -16.08 3.37 -1.28
CA PRO A 33 -15.62 3.42 0.11
C PRO A 33 -14.24 4.09 0.25
N ASN A 34 -13.44 4.10 -0.81
CA ASN A 34 -12.13 4.76 -0.83
C ASN A 34 -12.26 6.24 -1.27
N LYS A 35 -12.56 7.13 -0.33
CA LYS A 35 -12.46 8.60 -0.50
C LYS A 35 -11.01 9.09 -0.37
N SER A 36 -10.05 8.45 -1.04
CA SER A 36 -8.69 8.97 -1.11
C SER A 36 -8.59 10.07 -2.17
N VAL A 37 -7.82 11.11 -1.87
CA VAL A 37 -7.42 12.13 -2.85
C VAL A 37 -6.12 11.65 -3.50
N PRO A 38 -6.07 11.45 -4.82
CA PRO A 38 -4.84 11.06 -5.48
C PRO A 38 -3.84 12.22 -5.46
N VAL A 39 -2.58 11.90 -5.16
CA VAL A 39 -1.46 12.85 -5.22
C VAL A 39 -0.49 12.35 -6.29
N ALA A 40 -0.20 13.19 -7.28
CA ALA A 40 0.76 12.89 -8.34
C ALA A 40 2.04 13.69 -8.12
N VAL A 41 3.19 13.01 -8.12
CA VAL A 41 4.52 13.60 -7.90
C VAL A 41 5.43 13.14 -9.03
N ARG A 42 6.33 14.01 -9.48
CA ARG A 42 7.40 13.65 -10.42
C ARG A 42 8.61 13.17 -9.62
N LEU A 43 9.10 11.98 -9.97
CA LEU A 43 10.31 11.39 -9.42
C LEU A 43 11.34 11.19 -10.54
N ALA A 44 12.62 11.13 -10.19
CA ALA A 44 13.63 10.73 -11.15
C ALA A 44 13.40 9.26 -11.56
N PRO A 45 13.67 8.87 -12.82
CA PRO A 45 13.50 7.49 -13.27
C PRO A 45 14.27 6.46 -12.41
N ASP A 46 15.48 6.83 -12.00
CA ASP A 46 16.33 5.96 -11.17
C ASP A 46 15.70 5.71 -9.77
N ASP A 47 15.08 6.74 -9.19
CA ASP A 47 14.36 6.60 -7.91
C ASP A 47 13.15 5.68 -8.05
N VAL A 48 12.40 5.79 -9.14
CA VAL A 48 11.25 4.91 -9.42
C VAL A 48 11.72 3.46 -9.51
N ALA A 49 12.80 3.19 -10.26
CA ALA A 49 13.36 1.85 -10.39
C ALA A 49 13.83 1.29 -9.03
N ALA A 50 14.49 2.11 -8.21
CA ALA A 50 14.92 1.70 -6.87
C ALA A 50 13.73 1.36 -5.96
N ILE A 51 12.65 2.15 -6.02
CA ILE A 51 11.42 1.90 -5.27
C ILE A 51 10.74 0.60 -5.72
N GLU A 52 10.67 0.34 -7.03
CA GLU A 52 10.11 -0.90 -7.58
C GLU A 52 10.88 -2.14 -7.12
N ILE A 53 12.22 -2.10 -7.17
CA ILE A 53 13.09 -3.18 -6.68
C ILE A 53 12.82 -3.44 -5.20
N LEU A 54 12.73 -2.38 -4.39
CA LEU A 54 12.49 -2.50 -2.95
C LEU A 54 11.09 -3.06 -2.65
N ALA A 55 10.06 -2.57 -3.34
CA ALA A 55 8.69 -3.05 -3.18
C ALA A 55 8.59 -4.55 -3.51
N ASN A 56 9.24 -4.99 -4.59
CA ASN A 56 9.33 -6.39 -4.96
C ASN A 56 10.07 -7.23 -3.90
N LYS A 57 11.19 -6.73 -3.37
CA LYS A 57 11.94 -7.42 -2.30
C LYS A 57 11.10 -7.59 -1.04
N LEU A 58 10.22 -6.64 -0.74
CA LEU A 58 9.34 -6.64 0.44
C LEU A 58 7.99 -7.32 0.18
N ASP A 59 7.74 -7.82 -1.04
CA ASP A 59 6.48 -8.44 -1.47
C ASP A 59 5.25 -7.53 -1.20
N VAL A 60 5.38 -6.24 -1.51
CA VAL A 60 4.29 -5.25 -1.36
C VAL A 60 4.09 -4.44 -2.63
N PRO A 61 2.86 -3.98 -2.93
CA PRO A 61 2.64 -3.04 -4.03
C PRO A 61 3.39 -1.72 -3.81
N VAL A 62 3.99 -1.16 -4.86
CA VAL A 62 4.69 0.14 -4.84
C VAL A 62 3.83 1.25 -4.20
N SER A 63 2.54 1.30 -4.54
CA SER A 63 1.60 2.28 -3.97
C SER A 63 1.40 2.11 -2.46
N SER A 64 1.48 0.88 -1.96
CA SER A 64 1.36 0.59 -0.53
C SER A 64 2.63 1.01 0.22
N LEU A 65 3.80 0.73 -0.36
CA LEU A 65 5.09 1.16 0.18
C LEU A 65 5.17 2.69 0.30
N LEU A 66 4.89 3.40 -0.81
CA LEU A 66 4.91 4.86 -0.85
C LEU A 66 3.90 5.48 0.13
N ARG A 67 2.69 4.93 0.20
CA ARG A 67 1.67 5.39 1.16
C ARG A 67 2.15 5.22 2.60
N GLY A 68 2.78 4.09 2.92
CA GLY A 68 3.36 3.84 4.23
C GLY A 68 4.37 4.92 4.61
N TRP A 69 5.36 5.15 3.76
CA TRP A 69 6.39 6.17 4.01
C TRP A 69 5.82 7.58 4.19
N ILE A 70 4.84 7.97 3.37
CA ILE A 70 4.20 9.30 3.50
C ILE A 70 3.49 9.43 4.85
N LEU A 71 2.79 8.38 5.29
CA LEU A 71 2.06 8.40 6.57
C LEU A 71 3.00 8.34 7.76
N ASP A 72 4.07 7.55 7.70
CA ASP A 72 5.09 7.47 8.74
C ASP A 72 5.80 8.82 8.91
N ALA A 73 6.17 9.46 7.79
CA ALA A 73 6.75 10.79 7.80
C ALA A 73 5.78 11.82 8.39
N LEU A 74 4.50 11.76 8.03
CA LEU A 74 3.49 12.67 8.57
C LEU A 74 3.27 12.45 10.07
N ALA A 75 3.23 11.20 10.53
CA ALA A 75 3.09 10.86 11.94
C ALA A 75 4.27 11.41 12.77
N ALA A 76 5.48 11.29 12.24
CA ALA A 76 6.69 11.80 12.90
C ALA A 76 6.68 13.33 13.14
N HIS A 77 5.89 14.10 12.37
CA HIS A 77 5.81 15.56 12.48
C HIS A 77 4.52 16.07 13.13
N ARG A 78 3.51 15.21 13.39
CA ARG A 78 2.23 15.62 13.99
C ARG A 78 2.30 15.75 15.51
N ASP A 79 3.10 14.92 16.16
CA ASP A 79 3.21 14.85 17.62
C ASP A 79 4.67 15.08 18.06
N GLU A 80 5.23 16.23 17.70
CA GLU A 80 6.59 16.65 18.14
C GLU A 80 6.59 16.99 19.63
N SER A 81 6.62 15.94 20.45
CA SER A 81 7.07 16.00 21.84
C SER A 81 8.54 15.58 21.91
N ILE A 82 9.26 16.07 22.92
CA ILE A 82 10.65 15.67 23.19
C ILE A 82 10.76 14.14 23.35
N ALA A 83 9.73 13.48 23.91
CA ALA A 83 9.69 12.03 24.06
C ALA A 83 9.67 11.31 22.71
N THR A 84 8.84 11.75 21.77
CA THR A 84 8.75 11.20 20.41
C THR A 84 10.08 11.32 19.66
N ALA A 85 10.79 12.44 19.84
CA ALA A 85 12.11 12.65 19.26
C ALA A 85 13.17 11.70 19.85
N LEU A 86 13.15 11.45 21.17
CA LEU A 86 14.06 10.50 21.82
C LEU A 86 13.82 9.06 21.35
N ASP A 87 12.57 8.64 21.21
CA ASP A 87 12.23 7.29 20.75
C ASP A 87 12.75 7.05 19.33
N ARG A 88 12.64 8.06 18.45
CA ARG A 88 13.19 8.01 17.10
C ARG A 88 14.71 7.83 17.09
N VAL A 89 15.43 8.64 17.87
CA VAL A 89 16.90 8.53 17.97
C VAL A 89 17.31 7.14 18.48
N THR A 90 16.58 6.60 19.45
CA THR A 90 16.84 5.27 20.00
C THR A 90 16.65 4.18 18.94
N ALA A 91 15.58 4.24 18.16
CA ALA A 91 15.34 3.30 17.05
C ALA A 91 16.42 3.39 15.96
N ASP A 92 16.86 4.61 15.63
CA ASP A 92 17.91 4.83 14.62
C ASP A 92 19.26 4.26 15.09
N ILE A 93 19.62 4.44 16.37
CA ILE A 93 20.81 3.80 16.97
C ILE A 93 20.73 2.28 16.91
N GLN A 94 19.55 1.70 17.16
CA GLN A 94 19.37 0.26 17.11
C GLN A 94 19.55 -0.29 15.68
N ARG A 95 18.99 0.38 14.66
CA ARG A 95 19.25 -0.01 13.26
C ARG A 95 20.72 0.07 12.90
N LEU A 96 21.43 1.11 13.37
CA LEU A 96 22.87 1.22 13.13
C LEU A 96 23.64 0.04 13.75
N ARG A 97 23.25 -0.41 14.94
CA ARG A 97 23.86 -1.60 15.56
C ARG A 97 23.65 -2.86 14.73
N GLU A 98 22.45 -3.04 14.20
CA GLU A 98 22.09 -4.19 13.36
C GLU A 98 22.83 -4.20 12.01
N LEU A 99 23.22 -3.03 11.49
CA LEU A 99 23.99 -2.92 10.23
C LEU A 99 25.50 -3.18 10.40
N VAL A 100 26.02 -3.05 11.62
CA VAL A 100 27.45 -3.22 11.93
C VAL A 100 27.74 -4.63 12.50
N ALA A 101 26.71 -5.34 12.95
CA ALA A 101 26.77 -6.73 13.40
C ALA A 101 26.76 -7.72 12.22
#